data_AF-A0A1C5UB98-F1
#
_entry.id   AF-A0A1C5UB98-F1
#
_cell.length_a   1.000
_cell.length_b   1.000
_cell.length_c   1.000
_cell.angle_alpha   90.00
_cell.angle_beta   90.00
_cell.angle_gamma   90.00
#
_symmetry.space_group_name_H-M   'P 1'
#
loop_
_entity.id
_entity.type
_entity.pdbx_description
1 polymer ?
#
loop_
_entity_poly.entity_id
_entity_poly.type
_entity_poly.pdbx_seq_one_letter_code
_entity_poly.pdbx_strand_id
1 'polypeptide(L)'
;MNTLKNLLSLNDDERLLAEVRTYQEKLISNAEEPIWERKWLTIEEAAAYSGIGRTKLRELSNQAGCPFAIWIGNKIHIVRERLDKYIDKQFRI
;
A
#
# COMPACT_ATOMS: atom_id res chain seq x y z
N MET A 1 3.63 36.47 -33.99
CA MET A 1 4.16 35.90 -32.73
C MET A 1 3.04 35.16 -32.01
N ASN A 2 3.21 33.84 -31.84
CA ASN A 2 2.62 32.96 -30.80
C ASN A 2 1.11 33.01 -30.49
N THR A 3 0.24 32.70 -31.44
CA THR A 3 -1.12 32.23 -31.10
C THR A 3 -1.33 30.75 -31.41
N LEU A 4 -0.70 30.21 -32.46
CA LEU A 4 -0.79 28.79 -32.81
C LEU A 4 0.05 27.85 -31.91
N LYS A 5 1.10 28.37 -31.25
CA LYS A 5 1.88 27.57 -30.29
C LYS A 5 1.15 27.30 -28.96
N ASN A 6 0.13 28.11 -28.61
CA ASN A 6 -0.66 27.93 -27.38
C ASN A 6 -1.80 26.93 -27.53
N LEU A 7 -2.31 26.70 -28.75
CA LEU A 7 -3.39 25.73 -29.00
C LEU A 7 -2.92 24.28 -29.06
N LEU A 8 -1.64 24.04 -29.35
CA LEU A 8 -1.04 22.70 -29.36
C LEU A 8 -0.64 22.22 -27.96
N SER A 9 -0.24 23.11 -27.04
CA SER A 9 0.13 22.68 -25.67
C SER A 9 -1.08 22.33 -24.81
N LEU A 10 -2.22 23.01 -25.02
CA LEU A 10 -3.47 22.73 -24.28
C LEU A 10 -4.03 21.33 -24.54
N ASN A 11 -3.83 20.81 -25.76
CA ASN A 11 -4.34 19.49 -26.15
C ASN A 11 -3.50 18.33 -25.60
N ASP A 12 -2.21 18.55 -25.36
CA ASP A 12 -1.31 17.54 -24.77
C ASP A 12 -1.49 17.46 -23.25
N ASP A 13 -1.76 18.59 -22.58
CA ASP A 13 -2.08 18.63 -21.15
C ASP A 13 -3.42 17.95 -20.84
N GLU A 14 -4.45 18.11 -21.69
CA GLU A 14 -5.74 17.42 -21.52
C GLU A 14 -5.64 15.89 -21.69
N ARG A 15 -4.79 15.42 -22.60
CA ARG A 15 -4.52 13.98 -22.78
C ARG A 15 -3.81 13.40 -21.56
N LEU A 16 -2.79 14.09 -21.06
CA LEU A 16 -2.07 13.70 -19.85
C LEU A 16 -3.00 13.66 -18.63
N LEU A 17 -3.93 14.62 -18.50
CA LEU A 17 -4.94 14.64 -17.46
C LEU A 17 -5.94 13.48 -17.56
N ALA A 18 -6.32 13.09 -18.78
CA ALA A 18 -7.18 11.93 -19.01
C ALA A 18 -6.47 10.60 -18.67
N GLU A 19 -5.19 10.47 -19.03
CA GLU A 19 -4.35 9.33 -18.64
C GLU A 19 -4.17 9.24 -17.11
N VAL A 20 -3.93 10.37 -16.45
CA VAL A 20 -3.84 10.41 -14.98
C VAL A 20 -5.16 10.05 -14.32
N ARG A 21 -6.31 10.52 -14.84
CA ARG A 21 -7.64 10.14 -14.32
C ARG A 21 -7.93 8.66 -14.50
N THR A 22 -7.70 8.10 -15.67
CA THR A 22 -7.94 6.66 -15.91
C THR A 22 -7.04 5.79 -15.04
N TYR A 23 -5.80 6.21 -14.78
CA TYR A 23 -4.92 5.56 -13.81
C TYR A 23 -5.45 5.69 -12.38
N GLN A 24 -5.93 6.87 -11.98
CA GLN A 24 -6.56 7.09 -10.67
C GLN A 24 -7.83 6.26 -10.50
N GLU A 25 -8.72 6.20 -11.49
CA GLU A 25 -9.94 5.39 -11.49
C GLU A 25 -9.64 3.90 -11.40
N LYS A 26 -8.61 3.42 -12.10
CA LYS A 26 -8.12 2.04 -11.98
C LYS A 26 -7.52 1.73 -10.61
N LEU A 27 -6.83 2.70 -10.01
CA LEU A 27 -6.36 2.56 -8.62
C LEU A 27 -7.52 2.58 -7.62
N ILE A 28 -8.56 3.38 -7.87
CA ILE A 28 -9.77 3.44 -7.04
C ILE A 28 -10.60 2.15 -7.19
N SER A 29 -10.71 1.58 -8.39
CA SER A 29 -11.40 0.28 -8.57
C SER A 29 -10.68 -0.86 -7.86
N ASN A 30 -9.35 -0.80 -7.78
CA ASN A 30 -8.55 -1.75 -7.02
C ASN A 30 -8.54 -1.46 -5.51
N ALA A 31 -9.04 -0.31 -5.06
CA ALA A 31 -9.15 0.03 -3.64
C ALA A 31 -10.28 -0.76 -2.94
N GLU A 32 -11.17 -1.39 -3.70
CA GLU A 32 -12.21 -2.30 -3.20
C GLU A 32 -11.72 -3.74 -2.97
N GLU A 33 -10.45 -4.06 -3.24
CA GLU A 33 -9.93 -5.37 -2.81
C GLU A 33 -9.97 -5.43 -1.28
N PRO A 34 -10.71 -6.39 -0.70
CA PRO A 34 -10.85 -6.48 0.73
C PRO A 34 -9.50 -6.82 1.40
N ILE A 35 -9.35 -6.42 2.67
CA ILE A 35 -8.10 -6.52 3.43
C ILE A 35 -7.53 -7.95 3.41
N TRP A 36 -8.39 -8.98 3.36
CA TRP A 36 -7.98 -10.38 3.35
C TRP A 36 -7.40 -10.87 2.01
N GLU A 37 -7.68 -10.21 0.90
CA GLU A 37 -7.14 -10.56 -0.43
C GLU A 37 -5.76 -9.93 -0.69
N ARG A 38 -5.42 -8.86 0.04
CA ARG A 38 -4.14 -8.16 -0.10
C ARG A 38 -2.98 -8.99 0.47
N LYS A 39 -1.90 -9.09 -0.30
CA LYS A 39 -0.64 -9.75 0.12
C LYS A 39 0.17 -8.91 1.11
N TRP A 40 0.12 -7.60 0.94
CA TRP A 40 0.85 -6.59 1.70
C TRP A 40 -0.17 -5.71 2.41
N LEU A 41 0.02 -5.56 3.71
CA LEU A 41 -0.84 -4.78 4.58
C LEU A 41 -0.05 -3.61 5.14
N THR A 42 -0.68 -2.45 5.26
CA THR A 42 -0.19 -1.37 6.11
C THR A 42 -0.29 -1.77 7.58
N ILE A 43 0.39 -1.04 8.47
CA ILE A 43 0.29 -1.27 9.92
C ILE A 43 -1.16 -1.17 10.41
N GLU A 44 -1.95 -0.27 9.82
CA GLU A 44 -3.35 -0.10 10.20
C GLU A 44 -4.21 -1.28 9.77
N GLU A 45 -4.05 -1.75 8.55
CA GLU A 45 -4.74 -2.93 8.05
C GLU A 45 -4.31 -4.20 8.80
N ALA A 46 -3.02 -4.36 9.06
CA ALA A 46 -2.50 -5.48 9.83
C ALA A 46 -3.02 -5.48 11.27
N ALA A 47 -3.18 -4.30 11.89
CA ALA A 47 -3.79 -4.18 13.21
C ALA A 47 -5.27 -4.58 13.20
N ALA A 48 -6.02 -4.16 12.17
CA ALA A 48 -7.42 -4.54 12.00
C ALA A 48 -7.57 -6.04 11.70
N TYR A 49 -6.65 -6.62 10.94
CA TYR A 49 -6.66 -8.04 10.56
C TYR A 49 -6.24 -8.96 11.72
N SER A 50 -5.12 -8.70 12.38
CA SER A 50 -4.55 -9.58 13.42
C SER A 50 -5.08 -9.30 14.83
N GLY A 51 -5.71 -8.14 15.05
CA GLY A 51 -6.07 -7.65 16.39
C GLY A 51 -4.88 -7.16 17.23
N ILE A 52 -3.66 -7.19 16.70
CA ILE A 52 -2.46 -6.68 17.40
C ILE A 52 -2.43 -5.16 17.31
N GLY A 53 -2.23 -4.47 18.44
CA GLY A 53 -2.17 -3.02 18.49
C GLY A 53 -1.06 -2.43 17.59
N ARG A 54 -1.34 -1.26 16.99
CA ARG A 54 -0.43 -0.57 16.05
C ARG A 54 0.97 -0.34 16.62
N THR A 55 1.05 0.11 17.87
CA THR A 55 2.33 0.32 18.58
C THR A 55 3.10 -0.98 18.68
N LYS A 56 2.41 -2.08 18.99
CA LYS A 56 3.05 -3.39 19.12
C LYS A 56 3.56 -3.92 17.78
N LEU A 57 2.80 -3.74 16.71
CA LEU A 57 3.26 -4.07 15.36
C LEU A 57 4.49 -3.26 14.96
N ARG A 58 4.55 -1.97 15.31
CA ARG A 58 5.75 -1.13 15.08
C ARG A 58 6.96 -1.66 15.85
N GLU A 59 6.81 -1.97 17.14
CA GLU A 59 7.88 -2.57 17.95
C GLU A 59 8.40 -3.86 17.33
N LEU A 60 7.50 -4.77 16.95
CA LEU A 60 7.87 -6.06 16.35
C LEU A 60 8.52 -5.89 14.97
N SER A 61 8.08 -4.92 14.18
CA SER A 61 8.69 -4.61 12.88
C SER A 61 10.06 -3.93 12.98
N ASN A 62 10.33 -3.25 14.10
CA ASN A 62 11.61 -2.61 14.38
C ASN A 62 12.67 -3.60 14.90
N GLN A 63 12.28 -4.81 15.29
CA GLN A 63 13.24 -5.83 15.69
C GLN A 63 14.11 -6.24 14.51
N ALA A 64 15.42 -6.33 14.74
CA ALA A 64 16.38 -6.76 13.73
C ALA A 64 16.02 -8.17 13.23
N GLY A 65 15.86 -8.32 11.92
CA GLY A 65 15.50 -9.60 11.31
C GLY A 65 14.03 -9.99 11.42
N CYS A 66 13.12 -9.01 11.59
CA CYS A 66 11.68 -9.27 11.60
C CYS A 66 11.25 -10.05 10.34
N PRO A 67 10.63 -11.25 10.48
CA PRO A 67 10.34 -12.10 9.33
C PRO A 67 9.15 -11.58 8.53
N PHE A 68 8.21 -10.86 9.15
CA PHE A 68 6.93 -10.50 8.54
C PHE A 68 6.83 -9.05 8.05
N ALA A 69 7.76 -8.17 8.42
CA ALA A 69 7.78 -6.77 8.02
C ALA A 69 8.81 -6.52 6.92
N ILE A 70 8.44 -5.70 5.94
CA ILE A 70 9.31 -5.21 4.86
C ILE A 70 9.32 -3.69 4.92
N TRP A 71 10.51 -3.12 4.89
CA TRP A 71 10.72 -1.68 4.84
C TRP A 71 10.87 -1.24 3.39
N ILE A 72 9.95 -0.38 2.94
CA ILE A 72 10.00 0.25 1.62
C ILE A 72 10.21 1.74 1.86
N GLY A 73 11.49 2.16 1.86
CA GLY A 73 11.89 3.49 2.29
C GLY A 73 11.51 3.73 3.76
N ASN A 74 10.70 4.76 4.02
CA ASN A 74 10.24 5.12 5.37
C ASN A 74 8.89 4.49 5.75
N LYS A 75 8.31 3.66 4.87
CA LYS A 75 7.03 2.98 5.11
C LYS A 75 7.25 1.51 5.41
N ILE A 76 6.58 1.02 6.45
CA ILE A 76 6.56 -0.39 6.83
C ILE A 76 5.35 -1.05 6.18
N HIS A 77 5.59 -2.15 5.48
CA HIS A 77 4.57 -3.04 4.97
C HIS A 77 4.69 -4.39 5.65
N ILE A 78 3.56 -5.00 5.98
CA ILE A 78 3.48 -6.31 6.62
C ILE A 78 3.01 -7.32 5.59
N VAL A 79 3.76 -8.41 5.44
CA VAL A 79 3.37 -9.52 4.55
C VAL A 79 2.42 -10.42 5.31
N ARG A 80 1.15 -10.51 4.88
CA ARG A 80 0.08 -11.23 5.58
C ARG A 80 0.45 -12.69 5.88
N GLU A 81 0.89 -13.45 4.88
CA GLU A 81 1.27 -14.85 5.04
C GLU A 81 2.38 -15.08 6.08
N ARG A 82 3.29 -14.11 6.21
CA ARG A 82 4.39 -14.20 7.18
C ARG A 82 3.93 -13.80 8.57
N LEU A 83 2.99 -12.87 8.67
CA LEU A 83 2.34 -12.52 9.92
C LEU A 83 1.52 -13.71 10.45
N ASP A 84 0.74 -14.37 9.60
CA ASP A 84 -0.03 -15.57 9.96
C ASP A 84 0.88 -16.66 10.53
N LYS A 85 1.97 -17.00 9.82
CA LYS A 85 2.99 -17.96 10.29
C LYS A 85 3.64 -17.55 11.60
N TYR A 86 3.85 -16.25 11.80
CA TYR A 86 4.43 -15.73 13.04
C TYR A 86 3.46 -15.93 14.21
N ILE A 87 2.18 -15.59 14.01
CA ILE A 87 1.11 -15.78 14.98
C ILE A 87 0.96 -17.27 15.34
N ASP A 88 0.84 -18.15 14.35
CA ASP A 88 0.73 -19.60 14.56
C ASP A 88 1.90 -20.17 15.39
N LYS A 89 3.11 -19.66 15.16
CA LYS A 89 4.29 -20.08 15.93
C LYS A 89 4.25 -19.61 17.38
N GLN A 90 3.69 -18.43 17.67
CA GLN A 90 3.60 -17.90 19.04
C GLN A 90 2.47 -18.53 19.85
N PHE A 91 1.35 -18.92 19.23
CA PHE A 91 0.20 -19.53 19.91
C PHE A 91 0.30 -21.06 20.06
N ARG A 92 1.43 -21.67 19.69
CA ARG A 92 1.68 -23.10 19.87
C ARG A 92 1.98 -23.38 21.35
N ILE A 93 0.92 -23.62 22.13
CA ILE A 93 0.94 -24.15 23.51
C ILE A 93 0.93 -25.68 23.47
#